data_AF-A0A6P5SX78-F1
#
_entry.id   AF-A0A6P5SX78-F1
#
_cell.length_a   1.000
_cell.length_b   1.000
_cell.length_c   1.000
_cell.angle_alpha   90.00
_cell.angle_beta   90.00
_cell.angle_gamma   90.00
#
_symmetry.space_group_name_H-M   'P 1'
#
loop_
_entity.id
_entity.type
_entity.pdbx_description
1 polymer ?
#
loop_
_entity_poly.entity_id
_entity_poly.type
_entity_poly.pdbx_seq_one_letter_code
_entity_poly.pdbx_strand_id
1 'polypeptide(L)'
;MAGFSSSRALSSSSLLLIFIFFSFSEAREILVGGKTGSWAIPSSESQSLNKWAESTRFRVGDTLVLKYDSAKDSVLRVTKEDYANCNVSNPIEQHKDGETKLHLDQPGPFYFISGTKGHCEKGQKVIVVVMTPRKHYGISPAPSPAEVDGPAVAPTSSATSLQGGLLVVAFGIFALGLF
;
A
#
# COMPACT_ATOMS: atom_id res chain seq x y z
N MET A 1 25.13 52.73 1.98
CA MET A 1 25.25 51.27 2.09
C MET A 1 23.98 50.72 2.73
N ALA A 2 23.09 50.08 1.97
CA ALA A 2 22.09 49.12 2.48
C ALA A 2 21.20 48.67 1.29
N GLY A 3 21.47 47.49 0.72
CA GLY A 3 20.68 46.97 -0.40
C GLY A 3 20.83 45.45 -0.64
N PHE A 4 21.32 44.68 0.33
CA PHE A 4 21.69 43.26 0.14
C PHE A 4 20.94 42.26 1.03
N SER A 5 19.99 42.70 1.87
CA SER A 5 19.35 41.81 2.86
C SER A 5 18.08 41.10 2.35
N SER A 6 17.26 41.79 1.54
CA SER A 6 15.94 41.28 1.11
C SER A 6 16.04 40.09 0.14
N SER A 7 16.98 40.11 -0.79
CA SER A 7 17.17 39.05 -1.80
C SER A 7 17.60 37.72 -1.19
N ARG A 8 18.37 37.75 -0.10
CA ARG A 8 18.86 36.54 0.60
C ARG A 8 17.75 35.87 1.42
N ALA A 9 16.86 36.66 2.02
CA ALA A 9 15.70 36.16 2.76
C ALA A 9 14.64 35.52 1.83
N LEU A 10 14.40 36.11 0.65
CA LEU A 10 13.51 35.57 -0.38
C LEU A 10 14.06 34.26 -0.98
N SER A 11 15.37 34.21 -1.24
CA SER A 11 16.06 33.00 -1.72
C SER A 11 16.01 31.87 -0.68
N SER A 12 16.23 32.17 0.60
CA SER A 12 16.19 31.18 1.68
C SER A 12 14.77 30.62 1.92
N SER A 13 13.76 31.50 1.90
CA SER A 13 12.35 31.09 2.06
C SER A 13 11.84 30.26 0.88
N SER A 14 12.29 30.56 -0.35
CA SER A 14 11.93 29.79 -1.54
C SER A 14 12.55 28.38 -1.54
N LEU A 15 13.79 28.24 -1.04
CA LEU A 15 14.44 26.94 -0.89
C LEU A 15 13.73 26.06 0.15
N LEU A 16 13.32 26.62 1.29
CA LEU A 16 12.56 25.90 2.31
C LEU A 16 11.20 25.41 1.80
N LEU A 17 10.51 26.21 0.99
CA LEU A 17 9.25 25.79 0.35
C LEU A 17 9.47 24.63 -0.63
N ILE A 18 10.55 24.67 -1.43
CA ILE A 18 10.89 23.58 -2.37
C ILE A 18 11.12 22.25 -1.64
N PHE A 19 11.81 22.25 -0.49
CA PHE A 19 12.02 21.01 0.29
C PHE A 19 10.72 20.41 0.87
N ILE A 20 9.70 21.23 1.14
CA ILE A 20 8.40 20.77 1.64
C ILE A 20 7.58 20.08 0.53
N PHE A 21 7.80 20.42 -0.75
CA PHE A 21 7.13 19.78 -1.89
C PHE A 21 7.74 18.45 -2.33
N PHE A 22 8.93 18.09 -1.85
CA PHE A 22 9.50 16.77 -2.10
C PHE A 22 8.85 15.74 -1.17
N SER A 23 7.82 15.07 -1.67
CA SER A 23 7.31 13.85 -1.04
C SER A 23 8.40 12.77 -1.10
N PHE A 24 9.05 12.50 0.03
CA PHE A 24 9.98 11.38 0.15
C PHE A 24 9.18 10.08 0.06
N SER A 25 9.30 9.38 -1.08
CA SER A 25 8.86 7.99 -1.18
C SER A 25 9.96 7.11 -0.61
N GLU A 26 9.76 6.60 0.60
CA GLU A 26 10.68 5.65 1.23
C GLU A 26 10.34 4.21 0.81
N ALA A 27 11.36 3.44 0.41
CA ALA A 27 11.26 2.01 0.17
C ALA A 27 11.15 1.26 1.51
N ARG A 28 10.11 0.45 1.73
CA ARG A 28 9.91 -0.25 3.00
C ARG A 28 10.43 -1.68 2.94
N GLU A 29 11.05 -2.14 4.02
CA GLU A 29 11.26 -3.58 4.24
C GLU A 29 10.02 -4.18 4.93
N ILE A 30 9.44 -5.22 4.33
CA ILE A 30 8.22 -5.89 4.80
C ILE A 30 8.55 -7.33 5.15
N LEU A 31 8.54 -7.64 6.45
CA LEU A 31 8.72 -9.01 6.94
C LEU A 31 7.47 -9.85 6.65
N VAL A 32 7.65 -10.94 5.91
CA VAL A 32 6.56 -11.85 5.55
C VAL A 32 5.90 -12.45 6.79
N GLY A 33 4.57 -12.34 6.86
CA GLY A 33 3.77 -12.79 8.00
C GLY A 33 3.94 -11.96 9.28
N GLY A 34 4.58 -10.78 9.22
CA GLY A 34 4.65 -9.80 10.31
C GLY A 34 5.53 -10.16 11.51
N LYS A 35 6.15 -11.35 11.53
CA LYS A 35 7.04 -11.82 12.59
C LYS A 35 8.06 -12.82 12.05
N THR A 36 9.19 -12.97 12.73
CA THR A 36 10.21 -13.96 12.38
C THR A 36 9.65 -15.38 12.51
N GLY A 37 10.02 -16.27 11.58
CA GLY A 37 9.55 -17.66 11.57
C GLY A 37 8.15 -17.85 11.00
N SER A 38 7.52 -16.80 10.43
CA SER A 38 6.23 -16.94 9.75
C SER A 38 6.32 -17.68 8.41
N TRP A 39 7.52 -17.84 7.82
CA TRP A 39 7.70 -18.74 6.69
C TRP A 39 7.75 -20.20 7.17
N ALA A 40 6.56 -20.74 7.43
CA ALA A 40 6.34 -22.09 7.91
C ALA A 40 4.96 -22.59 7.44
N ILE A 41 4.72 -23.90 7.57
CA ILE A 41 3.39 -24.47 7.35
C ILE A 41 2.39 -23.84 8.34
N PRO A 42 1.30 -23.22 7.86
CA PRO A 42 0.31 -22.63 8.75
C PRO A 42 -0.45 -23.72 9.53
N SER A 43 -0.65 -23.51 10.83
CA SER A 43 -1.42 -24.44 11.68
C SER A 43 -2.94 -24.31 11.51
N SER A 44 -3.41 -23.23 10.90
CA SER A 44 -4.83 -22.93 10.65
C SER A 44 -4.97 -21.93 9.50
N GLU A 45 -6.17 -21.85 8.90
CA GLU A 45 -6.46 -20.88 7.82
C GLU A 45 -6.22 -19.43 8.24
N SER A 46 -6.48 -19.08 9.49
CA SER A 46 -6.20 -17.75 10.03
C SER A 46 -4.71 -17.38 10.07
N GLN A 47 -3.82 -18.38 10.05
CA GLN A 47 -2.37 -18.20 10.00
C GLN A 47 -1.81 -18.26 8.58
N SER A 48 -2.69 -18.41 7.56
CA SER A 48 -2.29 -18.41 6.16
C SER A 48 -1.55 -17.11 5.79
N LEU A 49 -0.40 -17.25 5.13
CA LEU A 49 0.34 -16.09 4.63
C LEU A 49 -0.44 -15.33 3.56
N ASN A 50 -1.36 -15.98 2.84
CA ASN A 50 -2.26 -15.26 1.92
C ASN A 50 -3.21 -14.33 2.68
N LYS A 51 -3.76 -14.75 3.83
CA LYS A 51 -4.60 -13.89 4.67
C LYS A 51 -3.82 -12.70 5.21
N TRP A 52 -2.57 -12.90 5.62
CA TRP A 52 -1.67 -11.81 5.97
C TRP A 52 -1.42 -10.86 4.78
N ALA A 53 -1.16 -11.41 3.59
CA ALA A 53 -0.87 -10.62 2.40
C ALA A 53 -2.07 -9.76 1.96
N GLU A 54 -3.31 -10.25 2.09
CA GLU A 54 -4.55 -9.49 1.83
C GLU A 54 -4.64 -8.21 2.67
N SER A 55 -4.13 -8.25 3.91
CA SER A 55 -4.10 -7.13 4.85
C SER A 55 -2.92 -6.17 4.64
N THR A 56 -1.98 -6.53 3.77
CA THR A 56 -0.75 -5.76 3.51
C THR A 56 -0.87 -4.98 2.19
N ARG A 57 -0.17 -3.84 2.10
CA ARG A 57 -0.09 -3.04 0.88
C ARG A 57 1.35 -3.07 0.38
N PHE A 58 1.57 -3.69 -0.77
CA PHE A 58 2.87 -3.77 -1.44
C PHE A 58 2.94 -2.73 -2.56
N ARG A 59 4.05 -2.01 -2.65
CA ARG A 59 4.30 -0.99 -3.68
C ARG A 59 5.59 -1.31 -4.41
N VAL A 60 5.69 -0.79 -5.63
CA VAL A 60 6.96 -0.82 -6.36
C VAL A 60 8.05 -0.12 -5.53
N GLY A 61 9.20 -0.78 -5.38
CA GLY A 61 10.33 -0.34 -4.56
C GLY A 61 10.33 -0.86 -3.12
N ASP A 62 9.25 -1.47 -2.64
CA ASP A 62 9.27 -2.19 -1.35
C ASP A 62 10.18 -3.43 -1.45
N THR A 63 10.68 -3.91 -0.31
CA THR A 63 11.49 -5.12 -0.19
C THR A 63 10.77 -6.13 0.70
N LEU A 64 10.51 -7.32 0.20
CA LEU A 64 10.01 -8.44 1.01
C LEU A 64 11.17 -9.13 1.70
N VAL A 65 10.98 -9.45 2.98
CA VAL A 65 11.96 -10.19 3.79
C VAL A 65 11.33 -11.49 4.26
N LEU A 66 11.95 -12.62 3.89
CA LEU A 66 11.54 -13.95 4.32
C LEU A 66 12.64 -14.55 5.19
N LYS A 67 12.32 -14.82 6.47
CA LYS A 67 13.25 -15.46 7.42
C LYS A 67 12.80 -16.90 7.71
N TYR A 68 13.71 -17.85 7.53
CA TYR A 68 13.46 -19.28 7.65
C TYR A 68 14.74 -20.06 7.96
N ASP A 69 14.59 -21.31 8.42
CA ASP A 69 15.71 -22.22 8.61
C ASP A 69 16.12 -22.81 7.25
N SER A 70 17.24 -22.36 6.69
CA SER A 70 17.74 -22.79 5.37
C SER A 70 18.10 -24.27 5.29
N ALA A 71 18.30 -24.94 6.43
CA ALA A 71 18.50 -26.39 6.48
C ALA A 71 17.19 -27.16 6.29
N LYS A 72 16.03 -26.55 6.59
CA LYS A 72 14.71 -27.18 6.53
C LYS A 72 13.85 -26.68 5.38
N ASP A 73 14.12 -25.49 4.87
CA ASP A 73 13.26 -24.83 3.89
C ASP A 73 14.02 -23.97 2.87
N SER A 74 13.28 -23.52 1.87
CA SER A 74 13.71 -22.63 0.79
C SER A 74 12.54 -21.81 0.28
N VAL A 75 12.83 -20.67 -0.35
CA VAL A 75 11.83 -19.82 -0.98
C VAL A 75 11.98 -19.94 -2.49
N LEU A 76 10.90 -20.31 -3.17
CA LEU A 76 10.85 -20.37 -4.63
C LEU A 76 9.90 -19.30 -5.16
N ARG A 77 10.37 -18.47 -6.10
CA ARG A 77 9.49 -17.66 -6.95
C ARG A 77 9.05 -18.49 -8.13
N VAL A 78 7.75 -18.57 -8.37
CA VAL A 78 7.19 -19.48 -9.37
C VAL A 78 6.13 -18.80 -10.24
N THR A 79 5.68 -19.49 -11.30
CA THR A 79 4.54 -19.06 -12.11
C THR A 79 3.23 -19.23 -11.33
N LYS A 80 2.13 -18.65 -11.84
CA LYS A 80 0.80 -18.82 -11.25
C LYS A 80 0.37 -20.30 -11.27
N GLU A 81 0.66 -20.98 -12.37
CA GLU A 81 0.34 -22.38 -12.61
C GLU A 81 1.11 -23.28 -11.63
N ASP A 82 2.41 -23.02 -11.45
CA ASP A 82 3.23 -23.78 -10.51
C ASP A 82 2.84 -23.51 -9.06
N TYR A 83 2.42 -22.29 -8.72
CA TYR A 83 1.87 -21.97 -7.40
C TYR A 83 0.57 -22.72 -7.10
N ALA A 84 -0.30 -22.84 -8.11
CA ALA A 84 -1.57 -23.55 -7.97
C ALA A 84 -1.35 -25.05 -7.75
N ASN A 85 -0.40 -25.63 -8.49
CA ASN A 85 -0.08 -27.06 -8.46
C ASN A 85 1.01 -27.43 -7.45
N CYS A 86 1.59 -26.46 -6.73
CA CYS A 86 2.76 -26.65 -5.88
C CYS A 86 3.95 -27.32 -6.59
N ASN A 87 4.16 -26.94 -7.85
CA ASN A 87 5.25 -27.47 -8.66
C ASN A 87 6.57 -26.77 -8.29
N VAL A 88 7.52 -27.56 -7.76
CA VAL A 88 8.85 -27.09 -7.34
C VAL A 88 9.94 -27.36 -8.38
N SER A 89 9.62 -27.99 -9.51
CA SER A 89 10.62 -28.54 -10.43
C SER A 89 11.38 -27.48 -11.24
N ASN A 90 10.72 -26.38 -11.60
CA ASN A 90 11.33 -25.33 -12.43
C ASN A 90 10.95 -23.93 -11.92
N PRO A 91 11.48 -23.51 -10.76
CA PRO A 91 11.20 -22.19 -10.23
C PRO A 91 11.85 -21.11 -11.09
N ILE A 92 11.25 -19.92 -11.09
CA ILE A 92 11.83 -18.73 -11.73
C ILE A 92 13.09 -18.30 -10.94
N GLU A 93 13.00 -18.30 -9.61
CA GLU A 93 14.13 -18.03 -8.70
C GLU A 93 14.04 -18.97 -7.48
N GLN A 94 15.19 -19.33 -6.93
CA GLN A 94 15.30 -20.17 -5.73
C GLN A 94 16.28 -19.56 -4.73
N HIS A 95 15.87 -19.51 -3.47
CA HIS A 95 16.68 -18.98 -2.36
C HIS A 95 16.79 -20.01 -1.22
N LYS A 96 18.01 -20.17 -0.70
CA LYS A 96 18.37 -21.09 0.39
C LYS A 96 19.30 -20.43 1.42
N ASP A 97 19.24 -19.11 1.52
CA ASP A 97 20.10 -18.28 2.38
C ASP A 97 19.57 -18.16 3.83
N GLY A 98 18.29 -18.47 4.06
CA GLY A 98 17.65 -18.43 5.38
C GLY A 98 17.14 -17.04 5.79
N GLU A 99 17.64 -16.00 5.13
CA GLU A 99 17.04 -14.67 5.12
C GLU A 99 17.06 -14.12 3.70
N THR A 100 15.98 -14.33 2.96
CA THR A 100 15.85 -13.86 1.59
C THR A 100 15.26 -12.46 1.58
N LYS A 101 15.92 -11.53 0.87
CA LYS A 101 15.40 -10.20 0.55
C LYS A 101 15.05 -10.10 -0.93
N LEU A 102 13.81 -9.73 -1.24
CA LEU A 102 13.29 -9.63 -2.60
C LEU A 102 12.79 -8.22 -2.88
N HIS A 103 13.40 -7.53 -3.84
CA HIS A 103 12.95 -6.21 -4.28
C HIS A 103 11.74 -6.32 -5.20
N LEU A 104 10.71 -5.52 -4.93
CA LEU A 104 9.47 -5.48 -5.68
C LEU A 104 9.56 -4.40 -6.76
N ASP A 105 10.23 -4.70 -7.85
CA ASP A 105 10.57 -3.68 -8.87
C ASP A 105 9.49 -3.46 -9.92
N GLN A 106 8.50 -4.36 -9.98
CA GLN A 106 7.43 -4.31 -10.97
C GLN A 106 6.05 -4.46 -10.31
N PRO A 107 5.02 -3.81 -10.86
CA PRO A 107 3.66 -4.03 -10.41
C PRO A 107 3.15 -5.41 -10.83
N GLY A 108 2.13 -5.90 -10.13
CA GLY A 108 1.46 -7.16 -10.45
C GLY A 108 1.70 -8.26 -9.41
N PRO A 109 1.21 -9.48 -9.68
CA PRO A 109 1.29 -10.60 -8.75
C PRO A 109 2.64 -11.31 -8.83
N PHE A 110 3.18 -11.62 -7.65
CA PHE A 110 4.33 -12.49 -7.44
C PHE A 110 3.89 -13.68 -6.60
N TYR A 111 4.34 -14.87 -6.99
CA TYR A 111 3.94 -16.13 -6.37
C TYR A 111 5.15 -16.79 -5.73
N PHE A 112 5.06 -17.04 -4.43
CA PHE A 112 6.12 -17.68 -3.67
C PHE A 112 5.62 -18.95 -3.00
N ILE A 113 6.40 -20.01 -3.09
CA ILE A 113 6.12 -21.31 -2.45
C ILE A 113 7.35 -21.82 -1.69
N SER A 114 7.13 -22.64 -0.67
CA SER A 114 8.22 -23.43 -0.08
C SER A 114 8.77 -24.43 -1.10
N GLY A 115 10.09 -24.55 -1.18
CA GLY A 115 10.73 -25.58 -2.00
C GLY A 115 10.87 -26.94 -1.32
N THR A 116 10.46 -27.05 -0.05
CA THR A 116 10.47 -28.34 0.66
C THR A 116 9.24 -29.16 0.28
N LYS A 117 9.47 -30.42 -0.08
CA LYS A 117 8.42 -31.35 -0.55
C LYS A 117 7.27 -31.44 0.46
N GLY A 118 6.04 -31.19 0.02
CA GLY A 118 4.84 -31.28 0.85
C GLY A 118 4.51 -30.03 1.66
N HIS A 119 5.38 -29.02 1.73
CA HIS A 119 5.13 -27.79 2.51
C HIS A 119 4.16 -26.85 1.78
N CYS A 120 4.32 -26.69 0.47
CA CYS A 120 3.42 -25.86 -0.34
C CYS A 120 1.98 -26.37 -0.31
N GLU A 121 1.79 -27.69 -0.42
CA GLU A 121 0.49 -28.36 -0.40
C GLU A 121 -0.21 -28.21 0.95
N LYS A 122 0.57 -28.07 2.02
CA LYS A 122 0.09 -27.75 3.38
C LYS A 122 -0.08 -26.24 3.62
N GLY A 123 0.06 -25.40 2.60
CA GLY A 123 -0.24 -23.98 2.65
C GLY A 123 0.95 -23.06 2.93
N GLN A 124 2.19 -23.55 2.95
CA GLN A 124 3.38 -22.68 3.04
C GLN A 124 3.67 -22.02 1.69
N LYS A 125 2.87 -21.02 1.38
CA LYS A 125 2.91 -20.25 0.13
C LYS A 125 2.24 -18.89 0.32
N VAL A 126 2.65 -17.91 -0.48
CA VAL A 126 2.10 -16.54 -0.43
C VAL A 126 1.99 -15.91 -1.81
N ILE A 127 0.91 -15.17 -2.04
CA ILE A 127 0.72 -14.30 -3.19
C ILE A 127 0.94 -12.86 -2.75
N VAL A 128 1.84 -12.16 -3.44
CA VAL A 128 2.11 -10.74 -3.20
C VAL A 128 1.65 -9.96 -4.42
N VAL A 129 0.71 -9.04 -4.25
CA VAL A 129 0.22 -8.19 -5.34
C VAL A 129 0.78 -6.79 -5.16
N VAL A 130 1.70 -6.41 -6.05
CA VAL A 130 2.40 -5.12 -6.02
C VAL A 130 1.59 -4.07 -6.76
N MET A 131 1.28 -2.98 -6.08
CA MET A 131 0.50 -1.89 -6.63
C MET A 131 1.39 -0.92 -7.41
N THR A 132 0.89 -0.44 -8.56
CA THR A 132 1.49 0.70 -9.26
C THR A 132 1.36 1.96 -8.39
N PRO A 133 2.40 2.81 -8.31
CA PRO A 133 2.25 4.15 -7.78
C PRO A 133 1.14 4.88 -8.55
N ARG A 134 0.14 5.41 -7.86
CA ARG A 134 -0.86 6.26 -8.51
C ARG A 134 -0.14 7.54 -8.95
N LYS A 135 0.11 7.70 -10.23
CA LYS A 135 0.35 9.03 -10.79
C LYS A 135 -0.98 9.77 -10.69
N HIS A 136 -1.06 10.75 -9.79
CA HIS A 136 -2.17 11.71 -9.81
C HIS A 136 -2.03 12.55 -11.09
N TYR A 137 -2.50 12.02 -12.22
CA TYR A 137 -2.94 12.89 -13.30
C TYR A 137 -4.20 13.58 -12.80
N GLY A 138 -4.23 14.91 -12.89
CA GLY A 138 -5.27 15.75 -12.34
C GLY A 138 -6.67 15.20 -12.63
N ILE A 139 -7.55 15.34 -11.64
CA ILE A 139 -8.96 14.96 -11.70
C ILE A 139 -9.54 15.52 -13.01
N SER A 140 -9.84 14.64 -13.96
CA SER A 140 -10.65 15.03 -15.10
C SER A 140 -12.05 15.34 -14.56
N PRO A 141 -12.61 16.54 -14.80
CA PRO A 141 -13.95 16.87 -14.32
C PRO A 141 -14.94 15.84 -14.85
N ALA A 142 -15.82 15.36 -13.98
CA ALA A 142 -16.92 14.49 -14.41
C ALA A 142 -17.77 15.23 -15.47
N PRO A 143 -18.23 14.55 -16.54
CA PRO A 143 -19.10 15.17 -17.52
C PRO A 143 -20.41 15.62 -16.86
N SER A 144 -20.85 16.84 -17.19
CA SER A 144 -22.07 17.44 -16.64
C SER A 144 -23.31 16.63 -17.03
N PRO A 145 -24.34 16.49 -16.17
CA PRO A 145 -25.58 15.82 -16.54
C PRO A 145 -26.25 16.54 -17.71
N ALA A 146 -26.70 15.80 -18.72
CA ALA A 146 -27.55 16.33 -19.77
C ALA A 146 -28.99 16.46 -19.23
N GLU A 147 -29.57 17.66 -19.32
CA GLU A 147 -30.98 17.91 -19.02
C GLU A 147 -31.83 17.24 -20.12
N VAL A 148 -32.55 16.17 -19.75
CA VAL A 148 -33.59 15.59 -20.61
C VAL A 148 -34.89 16.32 -20.29
N ASP A 149 -35.31 17.17 -21.22
CA ASP A 149 -36.57 17.92 -21.16
C ASP A 149 -37.74 16.92 -21.30
N GLY A 150 -38.42 16.65 -20.18
CA GLY A 150 -39.55 15.72 -20.11
C GLY A 150 -40.63 16.26 -19.15
N PRO A 151 -41.93 16.05 -19.41
CA PRO A 151 -42.98 16.73 -18.68
C PRO A 151 -43.04 16.29 -17.20
N ALA A 152 -42.97 17.26 -16.30
CA ALA A 152 -43.05 17.05 -14.86
C ALA A 152 -44.46 16.65 -14.41
N VAL A 153 -44.57 15.58 -13.62
CA VAL A 153 -45.73 15.31 -12.76
C VAL A 153 -45.26 15.38 -11.32
N ALA A 154 -45.79 16.34 -10.56
CA ALA A 154 -45.43 16.59 -9.18
C ALA A 154 -46.21 15.69 -8.20
N PRO A 155 -45.59 15.14 -7.15
CA PRO A 155 -46.29 14.78 -5.93
C PRO A 155 -46.28 15.96 -4.95
N THR A 156 -47.47 16.40 -4.53
CA THR A 156 -47.64 17.36 -3.43
C THR A 156 -47.55 16.64 -2.08
N SER A 157 -46.70 17.11 -1.16
CA SER A 157 -47.04 17.32 0.25
C SER A 157 -45.90 18.02 1.02
N SER A 158 -46.16 19.28 1.33
CA SER A 158 -45.77 20.10 2.48
C SER A 158 -44.69 19.57 3.46
N ALA A 159 -43.56 20.27 3.52
CA ALA A 159 -42.67 20.30 4.67
C ALA A 159 -42.36 21.76 5.06
N THR A 160 -42.66 22.08 6.32
CA THR A 160 -42.57 23.39 6.99
C THR A 160 -41.13 23.93 7.00
N SER A 161 -40.95 25.21 6.67
CA SER A 161 -39.66 25.89 6.70
C SER A 161 -39.15 26.09 8.13
N LEU A 162 -37.85 25.88 8.34
CA LEU A 162 -37.14 26.48 9.46
C LEU A 162 -35.86 27.14 8.95
N GLN A 163 -35.89 28.45 9.01
CA GLN A 163 -34.87 29.41 8.60
C GLN A 163 -33.82 29.51 9.72
N GLY A 164 -32.55 29.29 9.42
CA GLY A 164 -31.46 29.39 10.40
C GLY A 164 -30.14 29.67 9.70
N GLY A 165 -29.58 30.85 9.93
CA GLY A 165 -28.53 31.47 9.12
C GLY A 165 -27.10 30.96 9.34
N LEU A 166 -26.23 31.42 8.43
CA LEU A 166 -24.77 31.48 8.55
C LEU A 166 -24.32 32.05 9.91
N LEU A 167 -23.17 31.59 10.44
CA LEU A 167 -22.01 32.38 10.91
C LEU A 167 -20.96 31.40 11.52
N VAL A 168 -19.81 31.17 10.87
CA VAL A 168 -18.48 31.80 11.11
C VAL A 168 -17.70 31.27 12.34
N VAL A 169 -16.66 30.47 12.03
CA VAL A 169 -15.26 30.47 12.52
C VAL A 169 -14.97 30.67 14.01
N ALA A 170 -14.27 29.71 14.64
CA ALA A 170 -13.10 29.98 15.49
C ALA A 170 -12.30 28.69 15.81
N PHE A 171 -11.03 28.68 15.40
CA PHE A 171 -10.00 27.77 15.89
C PHE A 171 -9.68 28.08 17.37
N GLY A 172 -9.52 27.04 18.19
CA GLY A 172 -9.06 27.15 19.58
C GLY A 172 -8.07 26.04 19.91
N ILE A 173 -6.78 26.34 19.75
CA ILE A 173 -5.68 25.64 20.41
C ILE A 173 -5.82 25.91 21.91
N PHE A 174 -5.87 24.88 22.77
CA PHE A 174 -5.25 24.86 24.11
C PHE A 174 -5.62 23.55 24.83
N ALA A 175 -4.65 22.66 25.04
CA ALA A 175 -4.59 21.77 26.21
C ALA A 175 -3.25 21.03 26.22
N LEU A 176 -2.18 21.74 26.58
CA LEU A 176 -1.04 21.15 27.31
C LEU A 176 -1.31 21.41 28.79
N GLY A 177 -1.35 20.35 29.60
CA GLY A 177 -1.29 20.45 31.06
C GLY A 177 -2.20 19.46 31.78
N LEU A 178 -1.56 18.55 32.52
CA LEU A 178 -2.08 17.59 33.50
C LEU A 178 -2.50 16.22 32.92
N PHE A 179 -1.55 15.31 32.73
CA PHE A 179 -1.14 14.25 33.68
C PHE A 179 0.22 13.68 33.26
#